data_AF-A0A934YDS1-F1
#
_entry.id   AF-A0A934YDS1-F1
#
_cell.length_a   1.000
_cell.length_b   1.000
_cell.length_c   1.000
_cell.angle_alpha   90.00
_cell.angle_beta   90.00
_cell.angle_gamma   90.00
#
_symmetry.space_group_name_H-M   'P 1'
#
loop_
_entity.id
_entity.type
_entity.pdbx_description
1 polymer ?
#
loop_
_entity_poly.entity_id
_entity_poly.type
_entity_poly.pdbx_seq_one_letter_code
_entity_poly.pdbx_strand_id
1 'polypeptide(L)'
;MFQMGLLKPPQSTKMVKKLEFLFNNIAGTATLNFNNETIELISQKPASGIWYKNEQYELRGKGNDITLKKDGIVIFEHQDDIVNIEAKSQKDVLNLTFNNTEGTVKAYLNGGEQIELVEEKAASGIWYKNDRYELRGKGNSYTLSKDGDVVFKN
;
A
#
# COMPACT_ATOMS: atom_id res chain seq x y z
N MET A 1 44.07 3.53 28.87
CA MET A 1 42.65 3.93 29.01
C MET A 1 41.96 3.50 27.72
N PHE A 2 41.16 2.43 27.75
CA PHE A 2 40.51 1.90 26.55
C PHE A 2 39.08 2.42 26.48
N GLN A 3 38.74 3.13 25.40
CA GLN A 3 37.39 3.60 25.14
C GLN A 3 36.62 2.52 24.38
N MET A 4 35.68 1.89 25.07
CA MET A 4 34.82 0.84 24.53
C MET A 4 33.64 1.51 23.81
N GLY A 5 33.72 1.58 22.48
CA GLY A 5 32.61 2.04 21.65
C GLY A 5 31.49 1.01 21.65
N LEU A 6 30.28 1.41 22.06
CA LEU A 6 29.09 0.59 21.92
C LEU A 6 28.82 0.36 20.42
N LEU A 7 29.00 -0.88 19.97
CA LEU A 7 28.50 -1.30 18.66
C LEU A 7 26.98 -1.22 18.70
N LYS A 8 26.42 -0.41 17.81
CA LYS A 8 24.97 -0.33 17.57
C LYS A 8 24.52 -1.74 17.15
N PRO A 9 23.53 -2.36 17.81
CA PRO A 9 23.04 -3.66 17.39
C PRO A 9 22.49 -3.54 15.95
N PRO A 10 22.66 -4.57 15.11
CA PRO A 10 22.11 -4.56 13.75
C PRO A 10 20.60 -4.31 13.83
N GLN A 11 20.13 -3.33 13.05
CA GLN A 11 18.70 -3.16 12.80
C GLN A 11 18.16 -4.49 12.29
N SER A 12 17.17 -5.05 12.98
CA SER A 12 16.49 -6.26 12.57
C SER A 12 15.92 -6.06 11.17
N THR A 13 16.53 -6.70 10.17
CA THR A 13 15.98 -6.77 8.82
C THR A 13 14.62 -7.44 8.93
N LYS A 14 13.54 -6.66 8.80
CA LYS A 14 12.18 -7.18 8.69
C LYS A 14 12.18 -8.11 7.47
N MET A 15 12.17 -9.42 7.69
CA MET A 15 11.98 -10.36 6.59
C MET A 15 10.61 -10.08 5.99
N VAL A 16 10.61 -9.56 4.77
CA VAL A 16 9.38 -9.34 4.00
C VAL A 16 8.85 -10.72 3.66
N LYS A 17 7.86 -11.20 4.42
CA LYS A 17 7.10 -12.38 4.03
C LYS A 17 6.40 -12.03 2.72
N LYS A 18 6.62 -12.83 1.68
CA LYS A 18 5.92 -12.68 0.40
C LYS A 18 4.87 -13.79 0.32
N LEU A 19 3.66 -13.42 -0.06
CA LEU A 19 2.60 -14.35 -0.41
C LEU A 19 2.29 -14.13 -1.88
N GLU A 20 2.54 -15.13 -2.71
CA GLU A 20 2.14 -15.11 -4.12
C GLU A 20 0.85 -15.91 -4.27
N PHE A 21 -0.04 -15.45 -5.15
CA PHE A 21 -1.32 -16.11 -5.38
C PHE A 21 -1.73 -16.05 -6.84
N LEU A 22 -2.36 -17.13 -7.30
CA LEU A 22 -2.99 -17.24 -8.60
C LEU A 22 -4.46 -17.62 -8.39
N PHE A 23 -5.37 -16.78 -8.87
CA PHE A 23 -6.81 -17.04 -8.80
C PHE A 23 -7.32 -17.63 -10.11
N ASN A 24 -7.98 -18.78 -10.04
CA ASN A 24 -8.74 -19.33 -11.14
C ASN A 24 -10.23 -19.17 -10.85
N ASN A 25 -10.81 -18.06 -11.31
CA ASN A 25 -12.21 -17.72 -11.05
C ASN A 25 -13.21 -18.65 -11.75
N ILE A 26 -12.78 -19.35 -12.81
CA ILE A 26 -13.62 -20.32 -13.53
C ILE A 26 -13.73 -21.61 -12.73
N ALA A 27 -12.60 -22.12 -12.23
CA ALA A 27 -12.57 -23.31 -11.37
C ALA A 27 -12.96 -23.01 -9.92
N GLY A 28 -13.00 -21.73 -9.53
CA GLY A 28 -13.24 -21.31 -8.17
C GLY A 28 -12.11 -21.74 -7.22
N THR A 29 -10.85 -21.66 -7.65
CA THR A 29 -9.69 -22.07 -6.86
C THR A 29 -8.65 -20.95 -6.74
N ALA A 30 -7.83 -21.03 -5.69
CA ALA A 30 -6.66 -20.19 -5.51
C ALA A 30 -5.44 -21.05 -5.19
N THR A 31 -4.32 -20.82 -5.86
CA THR A 31 -3.03 -21.45 -5.57
C THR A 31 -2.14 -20.41 -4.92
N LEU A 32 -1.67 -20.68 -3.71
CA LEU A 32 -0.75 -19.81 -2.97
C LEU A 32 0.66 -20.41 -2.97
N ASN A 33 1.68 -19.56 -3.06
CA ASN A 33 3.04 -19.92 -2.71
C ASN A 33 3.47 -19.12 -1.48
N PHE A 34 3.73 -19.81 -0.36
CA PHE A 34 4.12 -19.20 0.90
C PHE A 34 5.25 -20.00 1.54
N ASN A 35 6.41 -19.35 1.77
CA ASN A 35 7.61 -20.02 2.29
C ASN A 35 8.01 -21.28 1.50
N ASN A 36 7.89 -21.23 0.16
CA ASN A 36 8.12 -22.34 -0.77
C ASN A 36 7.14 -23.52 -0.62
N GLU A 37 6.04 -23.36 0.12
CA GLU A 37 4.92 -24.31 0.17
C GLU A 37 3.86 -23.88 -0.85
N THR A 38 3.43 -24.81 -1.70
CA THR A 38 2.29 -24.60 -2.58
C THR A 38 1.02 -25.05 -1.87
N ILE A 39 0.04 -24.16 -1.76
CA ILE A 39 -1.21 -24.39 -1.05
C ILE A 39 -2.37 -24.20 -2.03
N GLU A 40 -3.18 -25.23 -2.22
CA GLU A 40 -4.39 -25.15 -3.02
C GLU A 40 -5.62 -24.90 -2.13
N LEU A 41 -6.41 -23.91 -2.50
CA LEU A 41 -7.61 -23.51 -1.78
C LEU A 41 -8.82 -23.47 -2.71
N ILE A 42 -9.98 -23.77 -2.14
CA ILE A 42 -11.26 -23.73 -2.85
C ILE A 42 -12.06 -22.52 -2.39
N SER A 43 -12.63 -21.79 -3.33
CA SER A 43 -13.49 -20.63 -3.07
C SER A 43 -14.69 -21.02 -2.21
N GLN A 44 -15.04 -20.10 -1.33
CA GLN A 44 -16.21 -20.18 -0.48
C GLN A 44 -17.20 -19.07 -0.88
N LYS A 45 -18.40 -19.04 -0.26
CA LYS A 45 -19.39 -17.99 -0.47
C LYS A 45 -19.38 -17.01 0.72
N PRO A 46 -18.53 -15.97 0.71
CA PRO A 46 -18.56 -14.93 1.73
C PRO A 46 -19.69 -13.93 1.46
N ALA A 47 -20.12 -13.20 2.50
CA ALA A 47 -21.02 -12.06 2.35
C ALA A 47 -20.33 -10.83 1.72
N SER A 48 -19.00 -10.73 1.85
CA SER A 48 -18.18 -9.67 1.25
C SER A 48 -16.72 -10.13 1.14
N GLY A 49 -16.00 -9.63 0.13
CA GLY A 49 -14.58 -9.91 -0.07
C GLY A 49 -14.31 -11.30 -0.65
N ILE A 50 -13.08 -11.77 -0.48
CA ILE A 50 -12.63 -13.10 -0.90
C ILE A 50 -12.59 -14.04 0.30
N TRP A 51 -12.92 -15.31 0.04
CA TRP A 51 -12.73 -16.38 1.00
C TRP A 51 -12.39 -17.66 0.25
N TYR A 52 -11.22 -18.21 0.52
CA TYR A 52 -10.75 -19.49 0.01
C TYR A 52 -10.24 -20.33 1.18
N LYS A 53 -10.50 -21.63 1.18
CA LYS A 53 -10.02 -22.53 2.24
C LYS A 53 -9.74 -23.94 1.74
N ASN A 54 -8.95 -24.67 2.51
CA ASN A 54 -8.90 -26.13 2.51
C ASN A 54 -9.02 -26.62 3.96
N GLU A 55 -8.62 -27.86 4.26
CA GLU A 55 -8.72 -28.43 5.62
C GLU A 55 -7.83 -27.71 6.64
N GLN A 56 -6.66 -27.21 6.20
CA GLN A 56 -5.64 -26.65 7.08
C GLN A 56 -5.51 -25.12 6.97
N TYR A 57 -5.82 -24.56 5.80
CA TYR A 57 -5.56 -23.17 5.47
C TYR A 57 -6.84 -22.38 5.16
N GLU A 58 -6.83 -21.11 5.55
CA GLU A 58 -7.90 -20.16 5.24
C GLU A 58 -7.30 -18.83 4.77
N LEU A 59 -7.65 -18.42 3.55
CA LEU A 59 -7.39 -17.10 3.01
C LEU A 59 -8.66 -16.26 3.06
N ARG A 60 -8.58 -15.10 3.70
CA ARG A 60 -9.63 -14.06 3.74
C ARG A 60 -9.07 -12.76 3.21
N GLY A 61 -9.91 -11.90 2.66
CA GLY A 61 -9.50 -10.55 2.33
C GLY A 61 -10.60 -9.69 1.73
N LYS A 62 -10.31 -8.39 1.62
CA LYS A 62 -11.16 -7.40 0.93
C LYS A 62 -10.25 -6.32 0.33
N GLY A 63 -10.36 -6.09 -0.97
CA GLY A 63 -9.42 -5.21 -1.66
C GLY A 63 -8.02 -5.80 -1.57
N ASN A 64 -7.05 -4.99 -1.13
CA ASN A 64 -5.67 -5.41 -0.93
C ASN A 64 -5.42 -6.04 0.44
N ASP A 65 -6.32 -5.85 1.41
CA ASP A 65 -6.15 -6.41 2.75
C ASP A 65 -6.41 -7.93 2.71
N ILE A 66 -5.43 -8.72 3.16
CA ILE A 66 -5.51 -10.17 3.15
C ILE A 66 -4.94 -10.77 4.43
N THR A 67 -5.52 -11.89 4.84
CA THR A 67 -5.06 -12.71 5.96
C THR A 67 -5.02 -14.17 5.53
N LEU A 68 -3.88 -14.83 5.76
CA LEU A 68 -3.75 -16.27 5.63
C LEU A 68 -3.58 -16.90 7.01
N LYS A 69 -4.44 -17.86 7.32
CA LYS A 69 -4.37 -18.67 8.53
C LYS A 69 -3.97 -20.11 8.19
N LYS A 70 -3.23 -20.74 9.11
CA LYS A 70 -2.95 -22.18 9.15
C LYS A 70 -3.43 -22.70 10.50
N ASP A 71 -4.30 -23.69 10.50
CA ASP A 71 -4.88 -24.29 11.71
C ASP A 71 -5.52 -23.22 12.64
N GLY A 72 -6.18 -22.22 12.02
CA GLY A 72 -6.81 -21.10 12.73
C GLY A 72 -5.86 -19.99 13.19
N ILE A 73 -4.55 -20.17 13.08
CA ILE A 73 -3.53 -19.20 13.49
C ILE A 73 -3.12 -18.33 12.30
N VAL A 74 -3.08 -17.01 12.47
CA VAL A 74 -2.61 -16.07 11.43
C VAL A 74 -1.11 -16.27 11.20
N ILE A 75 -0.75 -16.65 9.98
CA ILE A 75 0.66 -16.87 9.57
C ILE A 75 1.18 -15.80 8.60
N PHE A 76 0.26 -15.08 7.96
CA PHE A 76 0.52 -13.93 7.10
C PHE A 76 -0.66 -12.96 7.16
N GLU A 77 -0.34 -11.67 7.17
CA GLU A 77 -1.30 -10.57 7.11
C GLU A 77 -0.68 -9.44 6.31
N HIS A 78 -1.49 -8.85 5.45
CA HIS A 78 -1.18 -7.65 4.69
C HIS A 78 -2.33 -6.67 4.85
N GLN A 79 -2.01 -5.44 5.18
CA GLN A 79 -2.94 -4.32 5.20
C GLN A 79 -2.28 -3.16 4.47
N ASP A 80 -3.04 -2.45 3.65
CA ASP A 80 -2.51 -1.25 3.01
C ASP A 80 -2.37 -0.12 4.04
N ASP A 81 -1.23 0.56 4.00
CA ASP A 81 -1.03 1.78 4.78
C ASP A 81 -1.61 2.97 3.99
N ILE A 82 -2.92 3.17 4.18
CA ILE A 82 -3.68 4.23 3.54
C ILE A 82 -3.78 5.46 4.45
N VAL A 83 -3.32 6.60 3.95
CA VAL A 83 -3.40 7.89 4.65
C VAL A 83 -4.20 8.89 3.83
N ASN A 84 -5.26 9.45 4.42
CA ASN A 84 -6.07 10.49 3.80
C ASN A 84 -5.70 11.86 4.36
N ILE A 85 -5.45 12.82 3.48
CA ILE A 85 -5.09 14.19 3.82
C ILE A 85 -6.02 15.14 3.08
N GLU A 86 -6.53 16.15 3.78
CA GLU A 86 -7.18 17.31 3.19
C GLU A 86 -6.27 18.53 3.38
N ALA A 87 -5.65 19.01 2.30
CA ALA A 87 -4.84 20.22 2.31
C ALA A 87 -5.68 21.40 1.81
N LYS A 88 -5.62 22.54 2.51
CA LYS A 88 -6.39 23.75 2.16
C LYS A 88 -5.47 24.91 1.85
N SER A 89 -5.78 25.61 0.76
CA SER A 89 -5.27 26.97 0.50
C SER A 89 -6.36 27.99 0.87
N GLN A 90 -6.15 29.28 0.56
CA GLN A 90 -7.19 30.30 0.78
C GLN A 90 -8.45 30.08 -0.07
N LYS A 91 -8.32 29.42 -1.24
CA LYS A 91 -9.41 29.29 -2.23
C LYS A 91 -9.69 27.86 -2.68
N ASP A 92 -8.75 26.94 -2.47
CA ASP A 92 -8.80 25.58 -3.00
C ASP A 92 -8.64 24.53 -1.89
N VAL A 93 -9.18 23.34 -2.15
CA VAL A 93 -9.02 22.13 -1.33
C VAL A 93 -8.40 21.02 -2.19
N LEU A 94 -7.34 20.41 -1.69
CA LEU A 94 -6.70 19.25 -2.29
C LEU A 94 -6.88 18.05 -1.36
N ASN A 95 -7.67 17.08 -1.80
CA ASN A 95 -7.81 15.80 -1.12
C ASN A 95 -6.77 14.82 -1.67
N LEU A 96 -6.04 14.15 -0.79
CA LEU A 96 -5.00 13.19 -1.10
C LEU A 96 -5.27 11.88 -0.37
N THR A 97 -5.22 10.76 -1.08
CA THR A 97 -5.23 9.42 -0.53
C THR A 97 -3.91 8.76 -0.90
N PHE A 98 -2.98 8.72 0.05
CA PHE A 98 -1.70 8.03 -0.10
C PHE A 98 -1.90 6.54 0.17
N ASN A 99 -1.37 5.70 -0.71
CA ASN A 99 -1.11 4.30 -0.45
C ASN A 99 0.40 4.12 -0.28
N ASN A 100 0.88 4.16 0.97
CA ASN A 100 2.30 4.04 1.28
C ASN A 100 2.84 2.63 1.01
N THR A 101 1.96 1.64 0.94
CA THR A 101 2.31 0.26 0.57
C THR A 101 2.63 0.15 -0.92
N GLU A 102 1.85 0.80 -1.77
CA GLU A 102 2.03 0.77 -3.22
C GLU A 102 2.91 1.91 -3.76
N GLY A 103 3.20 2.93 -2.95
CA GLY A 103 3.89 4.13 -3.42
C GLY A 103 3.03 4.92 -4.42
N THR A 104 1.73 5.02 -4.18
CA THR A 104 0.79 5.76 -5.04
C THR A 104 0.04 6.83 -4.24
N VAL A 105 -0.42 7.87 -4.93
CA VAL A 105 -1.36 8.84 -4.36
C VAL A 105 -2.47 9.16 -5.35
N LYS A 106 -3.70 9.15 -4.85
CA LYS A 106 -4.87 9.67 -5.56
C LYS A 106 -5.13 11.08 -5.06
N ALA A 107 -5.22 12.04 -5.97
CA ALA A 107 -5.45 13.44 -5.66
C ALA A 107 -6.73 13.95 -6.32
N TYR A 108 -7.47 14.81 -5.62
CA TYR A 108 -8.64 15.51 -6.14
C TYR A 108 -8.54 17.00 -5.77
N LEU A 109 -8.34 17.85 -6.79
CA LEU A 109 -8.33 19.31 -6.62
C LEU A 109 -9.78 19.83 -6.75
N ASN A 110 -10.28 20.46 -5.69
CA ASN A 110 -11.65 21.02 -5.61
C ASN A 110 -12.76 20.01 -5.98
N GLY A 111 -12.56 18.73 -5.66
CA GLY A 111 -13.49 17.65 -6.02
C GLY A 111 -13.60 17.37 -7.52
N GLY A 112 -12.63 17.85 -8.31
CA GLY A 112 -12.54 17.60 -9.75
C GLY A 112 -12.13 16.16 -10.09
N GLU A 113 -11.57 15.99 -11.29
CA GLU A 113 -11.12 14.67 -11.77
C GLU A 113 -10.05 14.05 -10.85
N GLN A 114 -10.09 12.72 -10.76
CA GLN A 114 -9.07 11.94 -10.05
C GLN A 114 -7.73 12.05 -10.78
N ILE A 115 -6.69 12.37 -10.02
CA ILE A 115 -5.31 12.40 -10.49
C ILE A 115 -4.56 11.27 -9.80
N GLU A 116 -4.09 10.29 -10.55
CA GLU A 116 -3.25 9.20 -10.04
C GLU A 116 -1.78 9.53 -10.24
N LEU A 117 -0.99 9.44 -9.17
CA LEU A 117 0.44 9.71 -9.19
C LEU A 117 1.20 8.55 -8.55
N VAL A 118 2.41 8.31 -9.04
CA VAL A 118 3.32 7.27 -8.54
C VAL A 118 4.52 7.95 -7.87
N GLU A 119 5.01 7.34 -6.78
CA GLU A 119 6.14 7.84 -6.01
C GLU A 119 7.42 7.88 -6.85
N GLU A 120 8.20 8.93 -6.63
CA GLU A 120 9.52 9.13 -7.20
C GLU A 120 10.57 9.30 -6.11
N LYS A 121 11.83 9.01 -6.45
CA LYS A 121 12.93 9.17 -5.50
C LYS A 121 13.22 10.64 -5.22
N ALA A 122 12.85 11.11 -4.03
CA ALA A 122 13.16 12.47 -3.56
C ALA A 122 14.41 12.53 -2.67
N ALA A 123 15.14 13.64 -2.72
CA ALA A 123 16.24 13.91 -1.78
C ALA A 123 15.73 14.32 -0.39
N SER A 124 14.53 14.92 -0.31
CA SER A 124 13.83 15.27 0.93
C SER A 124 12.35 15.43 0.65
N GLY A 125 11.51 15.03 1.61
CA GLY A 125 10.06 15.11 1.49
C GLY A 125 9.49 14.04 0.56
N ILE A 126 8.28 14.30 0.08
CA ILE A 126 7.58 13.41 -0.86
C ILE A 126 7.69 13.95 -2.29
N TRP A 127 7.67 13.03 -3.24
CA TRP A 127 7.56 13.33 -4.65
C TRP A 127 6.73 12.24 -5.31
N TYR A 128 5.63 12.66 -5.94
CA TYR A 128 4.79 11.78 -6.74
C TYR A 128 4.50 12.46 -8.08
N LYS A 129 4.47 11.71 -9.18
CA LYS A 129 4.16 12.27 -10.49
C LYS A 129 3.42 11.30 -11.42
N ASN A 130 2.89 11.86 -12.50
CA ASN A 130 2.56 11.16 -13.72
C ASN A 130 3.04 12.02 -14.92
N ASP A 131 2.55 11.74 -16.13
CA ASP A 131 2.96 12.48 -17.34
C ASP A 131 2.60 13.97 -17.31
N ARG A 132 1.55 14.35 -16.58
CA ARG A 132 1.00 15.71 -16.58
C ARG A 132 1.06 16.41 -15.22
N TYR A 133 1.17 15.68 -14.13
CA TYR A 133 1.05 16.23 -12.78
C TYR A 133 2.25 15.86 -11.93
N GLU A 134 2.63 16.77 -11.05
CA GLU A 134 3.66 16.56 -10.04
C GLU A 134 3.18 17.06 -8.68
N LEU A 135 3.21 16.18 -7.68
CA LEU A 135 2.99 16.49 -6.28
C LEU A 135 4.32 16.47 -5.54
N ARG A 136 4.64 17.60 -4.90
CA ARG A 136 5.76 17.75 -3.97
C ARG A 136 5.23 18.08 -2.59
N GLY A 137 5.93 17.67 -1.55
CA GLY A 137 5.55 18.06 -0.19
C GLY A 137 6.62 17.78 0.86
N LYS A 138 6.51 18.47 1.99
CA LYS A 138 7.35 18.26 3.17
C LYS A 138 6.56 18.62 4.43
N GLY A 139 6.41 17.66 5.34
CA GLY A 139 5.54 17.85 6.50
C GLY A 139 4.08 18.07 6.05
N ASN A 140 3.50 19.21 6.42
CA ASN A 140 2.10 19.56 6.11
C ASN A 140 1.94 20.51 4.92
N SER A 141 3.03 20.80 4.20
CA SER A 141 3.01 21.67 3.01
C SER A 141 3.07 20.83 1.73
N TYR A 142 2.20 21.15 0.78
CA TYR A 142 2.03 20.46 -0.48
C TYR A 142 2.03 21.45 -1.64
N THR A 143 2.54 21.02 -2.79
CA THR A 143 2.46 21.74 -4.05
C THR A 143 2.09 20.76 -5.14
N LEU A 144 0.96 21.01 -5.81
CA LEU A 144 0.54 20.26 -7.00
C LEU A 144 0.77 21.15 -8.21
N SER A 145 1.50 20.63 -9.19
CA SER A 145 1.72 21.28 -10.48
C SER A 145 1.09 20.46 -11.59
N LYS A 146 0.60 21.11 -12.64
CA LYS A 146 0.08 20.52 -13.85
C LYS A 146 0.84 21.10 -15.04
N ASP A 147 1.46 20.26 -15.85
CA ASP A 147 2.22 20.64 -17.03
C ASP A 147 3.32 21.70 -16.73
N GLY A 148 3.85 21.66 -15.50
CA GLY A 148 4.86 22.59 -14.98
C GLY A 148 4.31 23.80 -14.22
N ASP A 149 3.02 24.11 -14.36
CA ASP A 149 2.38 25.24 -13.69
C ASP A 149 1.78 24.84 -12.34
N VAL A 150 2.01 25.64 -11.29
CA VAL A 150 1.45 25.38 -9.95
C VAL A 150 -0.06 25.61 -9.95
N VAL A 151 -0.82 24.55 -9.66
CA VAL A 151 -2.29 24.59 -9.58
C VAL A 151 -2.81 24.55 -8.13
N PHE A 152 -1.98 24.14 -7.17
CA PHE A 152 -2.30 24.19 -5.74
C PHE A 152 -1.02 24.34 -4.91
N LYS A 153 -1.10 25.13 -3.82
CA LYS A 153 -0.06 25.25 -2.80
C LYS A 153 -0.63 25.67 -1.45
N ASN A 154 -0.10 25.10 -0.36
CA ASN A 154 -0.38 25.51 1.03
C ASN A 154 0.89 25.64 1.89
#